data_AF-A0A0B1ZU37-F1
#
_entry.id   AF-A0A0B1ZU37-F1
#
_cell.length_a   1.000
_cell.length_b   1.000
_cell.length_c   1.000
_cell.angle_alpha   90.00
_cell.angle_beta   90.00
_cell.angle_gamma   90.00
#
_symmetry.space_group_name_H-M   'P 1'
#
loop_
_entity.id
_entity.type
_entity.pdbx_description
1 polymer ?
#
loop_
_entity_poly.entity_id
_entity_poly.type
_entity_poly.pdbx_seq_one_letter_code
_entity_poly.pdbx_strand_id
1 'polypeptide(L)'
;YFEEEAVISYTHYLAEIDEGRSPNVPAPDIARRYWGLADDATLRDVVLVVRADEAHHRDVNHGFANEIAGLPHGAVAPCPPHETLEPAWKKAA
;
A
#
# COMPACT_ATOMS: atom_id res chain seq x y z
N TYR A 1 -8.93 -12.38 6.40
CA TYR A 1 -7.70 -11.84 7.00
C TYR A 1 -6.52 -11.91 6.02
N PHE A 2 -6.67 -11.42 4.78
CA PHE A 2 -5.58 -11.42 3.79
C PHE A 2 -4.67 -10.20 3.99
N GLU A 3 -5.28 -9.02 4.12
CA GLU A 3 -4.53 -7.77 4.28
C GLU A 3 -3.80 -7.66 5.64
N GLU A 4 -4.20 -8.43 6.64
CA GLU A 4 -3.40 -8.58 7.88
C GLU A 4 -2.05 -9.20 7.59
N GLU A 5 -2.03 -10.30 6.85
CA GLU A 5 -0.80 -10.97 6.42
C GLU A 5 -0.01 -10.10 5.44
N ALA A 6 -0.68 -9.28 4.61
CA ALA A 6 0.00 -8.31 3.76
C ALA A 6 0.73 -7.23 4.59
N VAL A 7 0.08 -6.66 5.61
CA VAL A 7 0.71 -5.69 6.52
C VAL A 7 1.90 -6.29 7.26
N ILE A 8 1.80 -7.54 7.72
CA ILE A 8 2.90 -8.27 8.35
C ILE A 8 4.03 -8.49 7.34
N SER A 9 3.72 -8.97 6.14
CA SER A 9 4.70 -9.26 5.10
C SER A 9 5.49 -8.02 4.68
N TYR A 10 4.83 -6.88 4.46
CA TYR A 10 5.52 -5.63 4.14
C TYR A 10 6.31 -5.07 5.33
N THR A 11 5.90 -5.35 6.57
CA THR A 11 6.70 -5.03 7.76
C THR A 11 8.00 -5.84 7.80
N HIS A 12 7.94 -7.14 7.51
CA HIS A 12 9.15 -7.95 7.38
C HIS A 12 10.01 -7.49 6.21
N TYR A 13 9.40 -7.13 5.07
CA TYR A 13 10.16 -6.67 3.92
C TYR A 13 10.91 -5.36 4.19
N LEU A 14 10.31 -4.43 4.95
CA LEU A 14 11.02 -3.24 5.43
C LEU A 14 12.24 -3.59 6.28
N ALA A 15 12.11 -4.57 7.18
CA ALA A 15 13.24 -5.04 7.98
C ALA A 15 14.36 -5.65 7.12
N GLU A 16 14.02 -6.45 6.11
CA GLU A 16 15.00 -7.00 5.15
C GLU A 16 15.77 -5.89 4.42
N ILE A 17 15.10 -4.80 4.04
CA ILE A 17 15.73 -3.63 3.40
C ILE A 17 16.62 -2.89 4.40
N ASP A 18 16.12 -2.62 5.60
CA ASP A 18 16.83 -1.87 6.65
C ASP A 18 18.07 -2.61 7.15
N GLU A 19 18.04 -3.95 7.14
CA GLU A 19 19.17 -4.81 7.50
C GLU A 19 20.11 -5.12 6.33
N GLY A 20 19.84 -4.55 5.15
CA GLY A 20 20.69 -4.67 3.96
C GLY A 20 20.65 -6.04 3.27
N ARG A 21 19.68 -6.91 3.63
CA ARG A 21 19.47 -8.20 2.97
C ARG A 21 18.76 -8.06 1.63
N SER A 22 18.02 -6.98 1.43
CA SER A 22 17.39 -6.61 0.17
C SER A 22 17.90 -5.26 -0.34
N PRO A 23 18.13 -5.09 -1.66
CA PRO A 23 18.64 -3.83 -2.20
C PRO A 23 17.59 -2.73 -2.15
N ASN A 24 17.95 -1.55 -1.65
CA ASN A 24 17.09 -0.36 -1.65
C ASN A 24 17.28 0.45 -2.93
N VAL A 25 16.77 -0.06 -4.05
CA VAL A 25 16.90 0.59 -5.37
C VAL A 25 16.00 1.82 -5.50
N PRO A 26 16.23 2.72 -6.49
CA PRO A 26 15.31 3.81 -6.78
C PRO A 26 13.88 3.33 -7.06
N ALA A 27 12.89 4.09 -6.60
CA ALA A 27 11.47 3.80 -6.80
C ALA A 27 11.10 3.87 -8.29
N PRO A 28 10.31 2.92 -8.82
CA PRO A 28 9.82 2.98 -10.19
C PRO A 28 9.01 4.25 -10.48
N ASP A 29 9.10 4.80 -11.68
CA ASP A 29 8.39 6.01 -12.10
C ASP A 29 6.87 5.94 -11.88
N ILE A 30 6.30 4.75 -12.11
CA ILE A 30 4.87 4.52 -11.89
C ILE A 30 4.49 4.66 -10.42
N ALA A 31 5.32 4.17 -9.49
CA ALA A 31 5.09 4.29 -8.06
C ALA A 31 5.28 5.73 -7.59
N ARG A 32 6.35 6.40 -8.05
CA ARG A 32 6.60 7.81 -7.75
C ARG A 32 5.43 8.69 -8.17
N ARG A 33 4.93 8.50 -9.40
CA ARG A 33 3.76 9.23 -9.89
C ARG A 33 2.49 8.87 -9.13
N TYR A 34 2.22 7.58 -8.92
CA TYR A 34 0.98 7.14 -8.29
C TYR A 34 0.84 7.68 -6.86
N TRP A 35 1.86 7.54 -6.03
CA TRP A 35 1.83 8.00 -4.63
C TRP A 35 2.43 9.40 -4.42
N GLY A 36 2.78 10.13 -5.49
CA GLY A 36 3.39 11.46 -5.39
C GLY A 36 4.72 11.47 -4.60
N LEU A 37 5.54 10.42 -4.73
CA LEU A 37 6.80 10.31 -4.02
C LEU A 37 7.87 11.25 -4.60
N ALA A 38 8.86 11.59 -3.78
CA ALA A 38 10.00 12.42 -4.19
C ALA A 38 10.81 11.77 -5.34
N ASP A 39 11.55 12.60 -6.09
CA ASP A 39 12.33 12.12 -7.23
C ASP A 39 13.44 11.13 -6.83
N ASP A 40 13.97 11.27 -5.61
CA ASP A 40 14.99 10.40 -5.02
C ASP A 40 14.40 9.27 -4.17
N ALA A 41 13.08 9.06 -4.20
CA ALA A 41 12.41 8.01 -3.46
C ALA A 41 12.96 6.62 -3.82
N THR A 42 12.95 5.74 -2.83
CA THR A 42 13.55 4.41 -2.87
C THR A 42 12.49 3.32 -2.75
N LEU A 43 12.89 2.07 -2.97
CA LEU A 43 12.03 0.91 -2.78
C LEU A 43 11.44 0.87 -1.37
N ARG A 44 12.22 1.26 -0.36
CA ARG A 44 11.76 1.38 1.03
C ARG A 44 10.57 2.33 1.16
N ASP A 45 10.61 3.47 0.49
CA ASP A 45 9.52 4.47 0.52
C ASP A 45 8.25 3.92 -0.14
N VAL A 46 8.41 3.17 -1.23
CA VAL A 46 7.30 2.45 -1.88
C VAL A 46 6.69 1.42 -0.93
N VAL A 47 7.51 0.60 -0.26
CA VAL A 47 7.00 -0.42 0.67
C VAL A 47 6.27 0.21 1.86
N LEU A 48 6.72 1.38 2.34
CA LEU A 48 6.03 2.11 3.40
C LEU A 48 4.61 2.53 3.00
N VAL A 49 4.44 3.12 1.81
CA VAL A 49 3.12 3.57 1.35
C VAL A 49 2.22 2.39 0.99
N VAL A 50 2.76 1.33 0.38
CA VAL A 50 1.99 0.10 0.10
C VAL A 50 1.50 -0.54 1.39
N ARG A 51 2.34 -0.64 2.43
CA ARG A 51 1.90 -1.17 3.74
C ARG A 51 0.77 -0.34 4.35
N ALA A 52 0.80 0.98 4.16
CA ALA A 52 -0.26 1.86 4.63
C ALA A 52 -1.57 1.66 3.85
N ASP A 53 -1.49 1.44 2.53
CA ASP A 53 -2.65 1.03 1.72
C ASP A 53 -3.24 -0.30 2.24
N GLU A 54 -2.41 -1.31 2.53
CA GLU A 54 -2.92 -2.59 3.04
C GLU A 54 -3.54 -2.48 4.44
N ALA A 55 -3.04 -1.59 5.29
CA ALA A 55 -3.69 -1.32 6.57
C ALA A 55 -5.07 -0.67 6.38
N HIS A 56 -5.21 0.24 5.41
CA HIS A 56 -6.50 0.81 5.04
C HIS A 56 -7.45 -0.27 4.49
N HIS A 57 -6.99 -1.08 3.53
CA HIS A 57 -7.76 -2.18 2.96
C HIS A 57 -8.20 -3.19 4.03
N ARG A 58 -7.30 -3.54 4.95
CA ARG A 58 -7.60 -4.37 6.10
C ARG A 58 -8.79 -3.82 6.86
N ASP A 59 -8.72 -2.56 7.31
CA ASP A 59 -9.73 -2.01 8.20
C ASP A 59 -11.08 -1.82 7.48
N VAL A 60 -11.06 -1.41 6.20
CA VAL A 60 -12.25 -1.32 5.35
C VAL A 60 -12.92 -2.68 5.17
N ASN A 61 -12.14 -3.71 4.81
CA ASN A 61 -12.67 -5.05 4.56
C ASN A 61 -13.21 -5.70 5.85
N HIS A 62 -12.58 -5.46 7.00
CA HIS A 62 -13.15 -5.85 8.29
C HIS A 62 -14.44 -5.10 8.61
N GLY A 63 -14.51 -3.81 8.28
CA GLY A 63 -15.73 -3.02 8.37
C GLY A 63 -16.88 -3.67 7.59
N PHE A 64 -16.66 -4.04 6.33
CA PHE A 64 -17.67 -4.73 5.53
C PHE A 64 -18.08 -6.09 6.12
N ALA A 65 -17.12 -6.87 6.60
CA ALA A 65 -17.43 -8.15 7.25
C ALA A 65 -18.28 -7.95 8.52
N ASN A 66 -17.97 -6.92 9.32
CA ASN A 66 -18.73 -6.57 10.51
C ASN A 66 -20.15 -6.10 10.16
N GLU A 67 -20.30 -5.27 9.13
CA GLU A 67 -21.61 -4.80 8.66
C GLU A 67 -22.53 -5.97 8.32
N ILE A 68 -22.02 -6.94 7.55
CA ILE A 68 -22.75 -8.15 7.17
C ILE A 68 -23.13 -8.98 8.40
N ALA A 69 -22.28 -9.01 9.42
CA ALA A 69 -22.50 -9.75 10.66
C ALA A 69 -23.34 -8.99 11.71
N GLY A 70 -23.72 -7.73 11.45
CA GLY A 70 -24.40 -6.87 12.44
C GLY A 70 -23.52 -6.43 13.61
N LEU A 71 -22.19 -6.37 13.40
CA LEU A 71 -21.19 -5.97 14.38
C LEU A 71 -20.74 -4.51 14.17
N PRO A 72 -20.20 -3.82 15.20
CA PRO A 72 -19.73 -2.44 15.06
C PRO A 72 -18.49 -2.34 14.16
N HIS A 73 -18.31 -1.18 13.51
CA HIS A 73 -17.13 -0.88 12.70
C HIS A 73 -15.98 -0.41 13.60
N GLY A 74 -14.76 -0.84 13.28
CA GLY A 74 -13.55 -0.33 13.92
C GLY A 74 -13.10 1.02 13.34
N ALA A 75 -12.02 1.57 13.90
CA ALA A 75 -11.32 2.69 13.29
C ALA A 75 -10.65 2.24 11.97
N VAL A 76 -10.68 3.11 10.96
CA VAL A 76 -10.10 2.84 9.64
C VAL A 76 -8.82 3.64 9.49
N ALA A 77 -7.70 2.97 9.20
CA ALA A 77 -6.45 3.64 8.86
C ALA A 77 -6.64 4.57 7.64
N PRO A 78 -5.99 5.75 7.59
CA PRO A 78 -6.11 6.66 6.46
C PRO A 78 -5.52 6.03 5.20
N CYS A 79 -6.19 6.18 4.06
CA CYS A 79 -5.64 5.80 2.76
C CYS A 79 -4.55 6.82 2.35
N PRO A 80 -3.34 6.36 2.01
CA PRO A 80 -2.33 7.18 1.36
C PRO A 80 -2.89 7.97 0.17
N PRO A 81 -2.55 9.27 0.03
CA PRO A 81 -2.93 10.05 -1.13
C PRO A 81 -2.28 9.46 -2.39
N HIS A 82 -3.06 9.29 -3.45
CA HIS A 82 -2.57 8.78 -4.72
C HIS A 82 -3.35 9.35 -5.91
N GLU A 83 -2.69 9.43 -7.06
CA GLU A 83 -3.27 9.88 -8.32
C GLU A 83 -3.84 8.70 -9.12
N THR A 84 -5.02 8.85 -9.72
CA THR A 84 -5.52 7.83 -10.66
C THR A 84 -4.65 7.80 -11.92
N LEU A 85 -4.07 6.63 -12.21
CA LEU A 85 -3.35 6.41 -13.47
C LEU A 85 -4.34 6.01 -14.56
N GLU A 86 -4.46 6.84 -15.60
CA GLU A 86 -5.25 6.47 -16.77
C GLU A 86 -4.58 5.30 -17.51
N PRO A 87 -5.25 4.14 -17.63
CA PRO A 87 -4.64 2.97 -18.20
C PRO A 87 -4.50 3.12 -19.72
N ALA A 88 -3.39 2.63 -20.27
CA ALA A 88 -3.05 2.82 -21.68
C ALA A 88 -4.08 2.24 -22.66
N TRP A 89 -4.87 1.23 -22.25
CA TRP A 89 -5.89 0.61 -23.11
C TRP A 89 -7.04 1.56 -23.47
N LYS A 90 -7.33 2.59 -22.65
CA LYS A 90 -8.36 3.59 -22.98
C LYS A 90 -7.99 4.51 -24.15
N LYS A 91 -6.70 4.59 -24.51
CA LYS A 91 -6.21 5.37 -25.67
C LYS A 91 -6.20 4.56 -26.97
N ALA A 92 -6.47 3.26 -26.90
CA ALA A 92 -6.43 2.34 -28.02
C ALA A 92 -7.82 2.03 -28.60
N ALA A 93 -8.86 2.73 -28.15
CA ALA A 93 -10.24 2.68 -28.64
C ALA A 93 -10.61 4.02 -29.29
#